data_AF-A0A644WWJ9-F1
#
_entry.id   AF-A0A644WWJ9-F1
#
_cell.length_a   1.000
_cell.length_b   1.000
_cell.length_c   1.000
_cell.angle_alpha   90.00
_cell.angle_beta   90.00
_cell.angle_gamma   90.00
#
_symmetry.space_group_name_H-M   'P 1'
#
loop_
_entity.id
_entity.type
_entity.pdbx_description
1 polymer ?
#
loop_
_entity_poly.entity_id
_entity_poly.type
_entity_poly.pdbx_seq_one_letter_code
_entity_poly.pdbx_strand_id
1 'polypeptide(L)' 'MEKFIPFEKLSKKKQREQNAKRRGSWYGLNPVTRKPENSKAYDRRKARKWSDDSMTVPFVIFSGRVSSEFHPGIRFERLP' A
#
# COMPACT_ATOMS: atom_id res chain seq x y z
N MET A 1 35.29 49.06 12.56
CA MET A 1 34.98 47.62 12.69
C MET A 1 34.29 47.40 14.02
N GLU A 2 33.16 46.69 14.04
CA GLU A 2 32.61 46.24 15.32
C GLU A 2 33.60 45.29 15.99
N LYS A 3 33.80 45.46 17.30
CA LYS A 3 34.70 44.59 18.07
C LYS A 3 34.03 43.24 18.25
N PHE A 4 34.71 42.16 17.87
CA PHE A 4 34.21 40.82 18.12
C PHE A 4 34.20 40.55 19.63
N ILE A 5 33.01 40.28 20.18
CA ILE A 5 32.83 39.89 21.58
C ILE A 5 32.42 38.42 21.59
N PRO A 6 33.20 37.52 22.24
CA PRO A 6 32.82 36.13 22.41
C PRO A 6 31.46 35.99 23.10
N PHE A 7 30.69 34.97 22.71
CA PHE A 7 29.33 34.75 23.20
C PHE A 7 29.23 34.70 24.73
N GLU A 8 30.19 34.04 25.38
CA GLU A 8 30.24 33.88 26.85
C GLU A 8 30.38 35.21 27.59
N LYS A 9 30.97 36.22 26.94
CA LYS A 9 31.23 37.54 27.52
C LYS A 9 30.08 38.52 27.24
N LEU A 10 29.05 38.12 26.52
CA LEU A 10 27.86 38.93 26.30
C LEU A 10 27.00 39.00 27.56
N SER A 11 26.26 40.10 27.72
CA SER A 11 25.25 40.18 28.78
C SER A 11 24.18 39.10 28.59
N LYS A 12 23.59 38.63 29.70
CA LYS A 12 22.55 37.58 29.69
C LYS A 12 21.38 37.92 28.73
N LYS A 13 21.03 39.21 28.59
CA LYS A 13 19.99 39.68 27.66
C LYS A 13 20.38 39.43 26.20
N LYS A 14 21.58 39.83 25.79
CA LYS A 14 22.07 39.64 24.42
C LYS A 14 22.24 38.16 24.07
N GLN A 15 22.71 37.34 25.00
CA GLN A 15 22.77 35.88 24.80
C GLN A 15 21.38 35.30 24.53
N ARG A 16 20.36 35.73 25.28
CA ARG A 16 18.97 35.29 25.08
C ARG A 16 18.43 35.68 23.72
N GLU A 17 18.64 36.93 23.29
CA GLU A 17 18.25 37.41 21.95
C GLU A 17 18.93 36.59 20.85
N GLN A 18 20.24 36.35 20.97
CA GLN A 18 21.00 35.56 19.97
C GLN A 18 20.53 34.09 19.94
N ASN A 19 20.25 33.50 21.10
CA ASN A 19 19.70 32.15 21.20
C ASN A 19 18.25 32.07 20.70
N ALA A 20 17.44 33.11 20.89
CA ALA A 20 16.08 33.16 20.36
C ALA A 20 16.09 33.21 18.83
N LYS A 21 17.02 33.99 18.23
CA LYS A 21 17.25 34.02 16.78
C LYS A 21 17.68 32.66 16.21
N ARG A 22 18.45 31.88 16.99
CA ARG A 22 18.91 30.54 16.60
C ARG A 22 17.85 29.45 16.83
N ARG A 23 17.02 29.60 17.87
CA ARG A 23 15.93 28.68 18.20
C ARG A 23 14.85 28.74 17.12
N GLY A 24 14.23 27.60 16.83
CA GLY A 24 13.12 27.49 15.87
C GLY A 24 13.50 26.93 14.50
N SER A 25 14.78 27.00 14.11
CA SER A 25 15.27 26.23 12.97
C SER A 25 16.07 25.03 13.47
N TRP A 26 15.81 23.83 12.96
CA TRP A 26 16.67 22.67 13.19
C TRP A 26 17.90 22.73 12.26
N TYR A 27 18.56 23.89 12.19
CA TYR A 27 19.61 24.18 11.18
C TYR A 27 19.14 23.94 9.74
N GLY A 28 17.90 24.34 9.43
CA GLY A 28 17.30 24.10 8.11
C GLY A 28 16.81 22.67 7.87
N LEU A 29 16.92 21.76 8.84
CA LEU A 29 16.17 20.51 8.79
C LEU A 29 14.72 20.75 9.23
N ASN A 30 13.78 20.18 8.48
CA ASN A 30 12.42 20.02 8.95
C ASN A 30 12.21 18.51 9.24
N PRO A 31 12.05 18.10 10.51
CA PRO A 31 11.89 16.69 10.87
C PRO A 31 10.65 16.06 10.22
N VAL A 32 9.64 16.87 9.90
CA VAL A 32 8.41 16.42 9.23
C VAL A 32 8.69 16.03 7.77
N THR A 33 9.58 16.75 7.07
CA THR A 33 9.83 16.53 5.63
C THR A 33 10.92 15.48 5.35
N ARG A 34 11.67 15.05 6.37
CA ARG A 34 12.69 13.99 6.23
C ARG A 34 12.18 12.60 6.65
N LYS A 35 10.88 12.44 6.88
CA LYS A 35 10.30 11.14 7.20
C LYS A 35 10.46 10.21 5.99
N PRO A 36 11.16 9.06 6.13
CA PRO A 36 11.21 8.08 5.06
C PRO A 36 9.81 7.51 4.82
N GLU A 37 9.57 7.04 3.59
CA GLU A 37 8.30 6.38 3.26
C GLU A 37 8.04 5.23 4.25
N ASN A 38 6.78 5.11 4.69
CA ASN A 38 6.44 4.07 5.67
C ASN A 38 6.47 2.71 4.97
N SER A 39 7.46 1.88 5.30
CA SER A 39 7.64 0.55 4.70
C SER A 39 6.46 -0.40 4.94
N LYS A 40 5.68 -0.17 6.01
CA LYS A 40 4.48 -0.94 6.36
C LYS A 40 3.19 -0.32 5.83
N ALA A 41 3.24 0.87 5.23
CA ALA A 41 2.04 1.46 4.65
C ALA A 41 1.58 0.63 3.44
N TYR A 42 0.28 0.41 3.38
CA TYR A 42 -0.33 -0.26 2.24
C TYR A 42 -0.31 0.67 1.01
N ASP A 43 0.35 0.23 -0.07
CA ASP A 43 0.35 0.91 -1.37
C ASP A 43 -0.34 0.01 -2.41
N ARG A 44 -1.55 0.38 -2.85
CA ARG A 44 -2.33 -0.37 -3.87
C ARG A 44 -1.59 -0.54 -5.19
N ARG A 45 -0.59 0.30 -5.50
CA ARG A 45 0.25 0.18 -6.70
C ARG A 45 1.31 -0.91 -6.56
N LYS A 46 1.75 -1.20 -5.32
CA LYS A 46 2.68 -2.30 -5.00
C LYS A 46 1.99 -3.63 -4.84
N ALA A 47 0.70 -3.63 -4.52
CA ALA A 47 -0.10 -4.84 -4.61
C ALA A 47 -0.04 -5.30 -6.07
N ARG A 48 0.82 -6.29 -6.35
CA ARG A 48 0.86 -6.96 -7.65
C ARG A 48 -0.59 -7.29 -7.96
N LYS A 49 -1.11 -6.71 -9.04
CA LYS A 49 -2.24 -7.29 -9.75
C LYS A 49 -1.81 -8.73 -9.93
N TRP A 50 -2.47 -9.66 -9.24
CA TRP A 50 -2.35 -11.07 -9.56
C TRP A 50 -2.72 -11.10 -11.04
N SER A 51 -1.72 -11.20 -11.90
CA SER A 51 -1.92 -11.19 -13.33
C SER A 51 -2.89 -12.32 -13.61
N ASP A 52 -3.95 -12.01 -14.34
CA ASP A 52 -4.96 -12.95 -14.83
C ASP A 52 -4.39 -13.91 -15.90
N ASP A 53 -3.07 -14.06 -15.92
CA ASP A 53 -2.31 -14.79 -16.92
C ASP A 53 -1.07 -15.38 -16.24
N SER A 54 -1.17 -16.62 -15.77
CA SER A 54 -0.13 -17.64 -16.04
C SER A 54 -0.48 -19.04 -15.51
N MET A 55 -1.73 -19.38 -15.21
CA MET A 55 -2.24 -20.77 -15.21
C MET A 55 -3.77 -20.76 -15.33
N THR A 56 -4.32 -20.32 -16.48
CA THR A 56 -5.63 -20.83 -16.90
C THR A 56 -5.42 -22.30 -17.23
N VAL A 57 -5.44 -23.15 -16.21
CA VAL A 57 -5.71 -24.56 -16.39
C VAL A 57 -7.11 -24.63 -17.01
N PRO A 58 -7.29 -25.22 -18.20
CA PRO A 58 -8.63 -25.38 -18.73
C PRO A 58 -9.32 -26.39 -17.82
N PHE A 59 -10.17 -25.90 -16.91
CA PHE A 59 -11.14 -26.75 -16.25
C PHE A 59 -12.18 -27.14 -17.30
N VAL A 60 -11.86 -28.19 -18.06
CA VAL A 60 -12.75 -28.73 -19.07
C VAL A 60 -13.89 -29.43 -18.33
N ILE A 61 -14.99 -28.72 -18.10
CA ILE A 61 -16.25 -29.36 -17.73
C ILE A 61 -16.68 -30.16 -18.95
N PHE A 62 -16.45 -31.47 -18.92
CA PHE A 62 -17.11 -32.41 -19.82
C PHE A 62 -18.61 -32.35 -19.50
N SER A 63 -19.31 -31.40 -20.10
CA SER A 63 -20.76 -31.42 -20.17
C SER A 63 -21.11 -32.58 -21.10
N GLY A 64 -21.19 -33.77 -20.52
CA GLY A 64 -21.77 -34.94 -21.17
C GLY A 64 -23.15 -34.54 -21.67
N ARG A 65 -23.27 -34.38 -22.98
CA ARG A 65 -24.54 -34.27 -23.67
C ARG A 65 -25.26 -35.60 -23.45
N VAL A 66 -26.10 -35.67 -22.42
CA VAL A 66 -27.03 -36.78 -22.24
C VAL A 66 -28.04 -36.67 -23.38
N SER A 67 -27.78 -37.40 -24.46
CA SER A 67 -28.73 -37.60 -25.54
C SER A 67 -29.94 -38.32 -24.97
N SER A 68 -31.01 -37.60 -24.68
CA SER A 68 -32.32 -38.19 -24.37
C SER A 68 -32.93 -38.70 -25.67
N GLU A 69 -32.44 -39.84 -26.16
CA GLU A 69 -33.13 -40.62 -27.18
C GLU A 69 -34.24 -41.43 -26.51
N PHE A 70 -35.38 -40.77 -26.35
CA PHE A 70 -36.65 -41.35 -25.96
C PHE A 70 -37.06 -42.38 -27.02
N HIS A 71 -36.76 -43.67 -26.78
CA HIS A 71 -37.27 -44.76 -27.60
C HIS A 71 -38.66 -45.18 -27.07
N PRO A 72 -39.75 -45.01 -27.84
CA PRO A 72 -41.06 -45.44 -27.43
C PRO A 72 -41.22 -46.94 -27.70
N GLY A 73 -41.56 -47.71 -26.67
CA GLY A 73 -42.27 -48.97 -26.87
C GLY A 73 -41.74 -50.16 -26.11
N ILE A 74 -42.17 -50.29 -24.85
CA ILE A 74 -42.47 -51.61 -24.28
C ILE A 74 -43.82 -51.48 -23.57
N ARG A 75 -44.85 -52.09 -24.18
CA ARG A 75 -46.18 -52.28 -23.57
C ARG A 75 -46.02 -53.22 -22.39
N PHE A 76 -46.46 -52.81 -21.21
CA PHE A 76 -46.76 -53.75 -20.12
C PHE A 76 -48.25 -54.09 -20.18
N GLU A 77 -48.57 -55.29 -20.66
CA GLU A 77 -49.89 -55.86 -20.47
C GLU A 77 -50.13 -56.11 -18.98
N ARG A 78 -51.25 -55.59 -18.48
CA ARG A 78 -51.73 -55.79 -17.12
C ARG A 78 -52.58 -57.06 -17.13
N LEU A 79 -52.06 -58.15 -16.55
CA LEU A 79 -52.85 -59.34 -16.25
C LEU A 79 -53.65 -59.14 -14.94
N PRO A 80 -54.84 -59.77 -14.83
CA PRO A 80 -55.93 -59.36 -13.93
C PRO A 80 -55.65 -59.51 -12.44
#